data_AF-A0A3M8CLU6-F1
#
_entry.id   AF-A0A3M8CLU6-F1
#
_cell.length_a   1.000
_cell.length_b   1.000
_cell.length_c   1.000
_cell.angle_alpha   90.00
_cell.angle_beta   90.00
_cell.angle_gamma   90.00
#
_symmetry.space_group_name_H-M   'P 1'
#
loop_
_entity.id
_entity.type
_entity.pdbx_description
1 polymer ?
#
loop_
_entity_poly.entity_id
_entity_poly.type
_entity_poly.pdbx_seq_one_letter_code
_entity_poly.pdbx_strand_id
1 'polypeptide(L)' 'MAVHRGLSHCFYRKECGTWLFLEKKVTLARAAELAGKSLSDFIDYLSDCGIAWMEYTEEDRRLDDQTISRLLAEEGEKDA' A
#
# COMPACT_ATOMS: atom_id res chain seq x y z
N MET A 1 -1.86 39.44 -21.89
CA MET A 1 -1.71 38.03 -22.32
C MET A 1 -0.98 37.28 -21.22
N ALA A 2 -1.75 36.64 -20.34
CA ALA A 2 -1.29 35.69 -19.32
C ALA A 2 -2.03 34.39 -19.68
N VAL A 3 -1.51 33.18 -19.58
CA VAL A 3 -0.54 32.53 -18.71
C VAL A 3 -0.06 31.34 -19.54
N HIS A 4 1.21 30.96 -19.52
CA HIS A 4 1.61 29.54 -19.52
C HIS A 4 3.08 29.51 -19.12
N ARG A 5 3.25 29.74 -17.81
CA ARG A 5 4.51 29.52 -17.09
C ARG A 5 5.01 28.13 -17.47
N GLY A 6 6.27 28.05 -17.89
CA GLY A 6 6.99 26.81 -18.01
C GLY A 6 6.99 26.06 -16.68
N LEU A 7 6.05 25.14 -16.53
CA LEU A 7 6.05 24.09 -15.52
C LEU A 7 6.80 22.90 -16.11
N SER A 8 8.08 23.08 -16.44
CA SER A 8 8.89 22.02 -17.06
C SER A 8 10.04 21.56 -16.17
N HIS A 9 9.96 21.77 -14.85
CA HIS A 9 11.04 21.35 -13.95
C HIS A 9 10.61 20.72 -12.61
N CYS A 10 9.33 20.50 -12.38
CA CYS A 10 8.86 19.78 -11.20
C CYS A 10 7.74 18.87 -11.64
N PHE A 11 7.98 17.56 -11.87
CA PHE A 11 6.96 16.50 -11.71
C PHE A 11 7.42 15.07 -12.10
N TYR A 12 8.62 14.84 -12.66
CA TYR A 12 8.91 13.56 -13.33
C TYR A 12 9.96 12.64 -12.70
N ARG A 13 10.19 12.71 -11.37
CA ARG A 13 11.28 11.89 -10.78
C ARG A 13 10.97 11.13 -9.49
N LYS A 14 10.00 11.54 -8.67
CA LYS A 14 9.76 10.88 -7.37
C LYS A 14 8.59 9.89 -7.36
N GLU A 15 7.75 9.88 -8.39
CA GLU A 15 6.42 9.23 -8.33
C GLU A 15 6.27 8.07 -9.32
N CYS A 16 7.33 7.72 -10.05
CA CYS A 16 7.29 6.66 -11.06
C CYS A 16 6.95 5.29 -10.46
N GLY A 17 7.42 5.01 -9.24
CA GLY A 17 7.18 3.72 -8.56
C GLY A 17 5.69 3.48 -8.32
N THR A 18 4.98 4.48 -7.82
CA THR A 18 3.54 4.41 -7.49
C THR A 18 2.69 4.12 -8.72
N TRP A 19 2.95 4.86 -9.81
CA TRP A 19 2.16 4.72 -11.03
C TRP A 19 2.43 3.41 -11.77
N LEU A 20 3.69 2.95 -11.79
CA LEU A 20 4.06 1.65 -12.35
C LEU A 20 3.47 0.47 -11.55
N PHE A 21 3.36 0.63 -10.22
CA PHE A 21 2.69 -0.35 -9.36
C PHE A 21 1.19 -0.42 -9.63
N LEU A 22 0.52 0.73 -9.74
CA LEU A 22 -0.92 0.82 -10.09
C LEU A 22 -1.21 0.20 -11.46
N GLU A 23 -0.32 0.36 -12.43
CA GLU A 23 -0.41 -0.30 -13.74
C GLU A 23 -0.08 -1.81 -13.71
N LYS A 24 0.21 -2.38 -12.53
CA LYS A 24 0.66 -3.78 -12.35
C LYS A 24 1.91 -4.14 -13.17
N LYS A 25 2.73 -3.16 -13.55
CA LYS A 25 3.97 -3.36 -14.35
C LYS A 25 5.17 -3.76 -13.49
N VAL A 26 5.13 -3.42 -12.20
CA VAL A 26 6.20 -3.73 -11.24
C VAL A 26 5.60 -4.20 -9.93
N THR A 27 6.37 -4.99 -9.17
CA THR A 27 5.96 -5.41 -7.82
C THR A 27 6.08 -4.27 -6.82
N LEU A 28 5.37 -4.35 -5.70
CA LEU A 28 5.42 -3.36 -4.61
C LEU A 28 6.86 -3.08 -4.15
N ALA A 29 7.67 -4.14 -3.99
CA ALA A 29 9.08 -4.03 -3.63
C ALA A 29 9.88 -3.24 -4.68
N ARG A 30 9.67 -3.55 -5.96
CA ARG A 30 10.36 -2.86 -7.06
C ARG A 30 9.94 -1.40 -7.18
N ALA A 31 8.67 -1.10 -6.90
CA ALA A 31 8.16 0.27 -6.86
C ALA A 31 8.76 1.08 -5.71
N ALA A 32 8.92 0.48 -4.53
CA ALA A 32 9.59 1.09 -3.38
C ALA A 32 11.08 1.37 -3.69
N GLU A 33 11.78 0.40 -4.30
CA GLU A 33 13.17 0.56 -4.77
C GLU A 33 13.29 1.73 -5.76
N LEU A 34 12.38 1.82 -6.74
CA LEU A 34 12.35 2.91 -7.73
C LEU A 34 12.02 4.27 -7.11
N ALA A 35 11.19 4.31 -6.07
CA ALA A 35 10.88 5.52 -5.30
C ALA A 35 12.03 5.92 -4.34
N GLY A 36 13.03 5.05 -4.15
CA GLY A 36 14.12 5.23 -3.20
C GLY A 36 13.63 5.28 -1.75
N LYS A 37 12.58 4.50 -1.44
CA LYS A 37 11.96 4.40 -0.11
C LYS A 37 12.08 2.96 0.40
N SER A 38 12.08 2.79 1.72
CA SER A 38 11.89 1.46 2.30
C SER A 38 10.49 0.93 1.94
N LEU A 39 10.32 -0.40 1.91
CA LEU A 39 9.04 -1.01 1.60
C LEU A 39 7.93 -0.53 2.55
N SER A 40 8.23 -0.44 3.84
CA SER A 40 7.30 0.07 4.86
C SER A 40 6.92 1.53 4.61
N ASP A 41 7.90 2.41 4.38
CA ASP A 41 7.65 3.82 4.06
C ASP A 41 6.83 4.00 2.77
N PHE A 42 6.98 3.07 1.82
CA PHE A 42 6.23 3.07 0.58
C PHE A 42 4.79 2.59 0.79
N ILE A 43 4.57 1.60 1.65
CA ILE A 43 3.25 1.14 2.08
C ILE A 43 2.48 2.26 2.79
N ASP A 44 3.12 2.94 3.74
CA ASP A 44 2.51 4.07 4.45
C ASP A 44 2.17 5.21 3.48
N TYR A 45 3.06 5.48 2.52
CA TYR A 45 2.80 6.45 1.46
C TYR A 45 1.60 6.08 0.59
N LEU A 46 1.44 4.80 0.22
CA LEU A 46 0.28 4.32 -0.53
C LEU A 46 -1.01 4.47 0.29
N SER A 47 -0.94 4.16 1.59
CA SER A 47 -2.07 4.32 2.52
C SER A 47 -2.49 5.79 2.68
N ASP A 48 -1.53 6.71 2.81
CA ASP A 48 -1.79 8.16 2.87
C ASP A 48 -2.40 8.70 1.57
N CYS A 49 -1.98 8.14 0.42
CA CYS A 49 -2.59 8.43 -0.88
C CYS A 49 -3.98 7.78 -1.07
N GLY A 50 -4.45 6.95 -0.14
CA GLY A 50 -5.69 6.17 -0.27
C GLY A 50 -5.61 5.06 -1.31
N ILE A 51 -4.41 4.64 -1.71
CA ILE A 51 -4.18 3.55 -2.66
C ILE A 51 -4.12 2.24 -1.88
N ALA A 52 -5.09 1.37 -2.15
CA ALA A 52 -5.08 -0.01 -1.66
C ALA A 52 -3.92 -0.78 -2.31
N TRP A 53 -2.80 -0.89 -1.59
CA TRP A 53 -1.60 -1.61 -2.02
C TRP A 53 -1.73 -3.13 -1.88
N MET A 54 -2.71 -3.57 -1.08
CA MET A 54 -3.19 -4.94 -0.99
C MET A 54 -4.66 -4.93 -1.38
N GLU A 55 -5.03 -5.77 -2.35
CA GLU A 55 -6.43 -6.17 -2.53
C GLU A 55 -6.75 -7.10 -1.35
N TYR A 56 -7.22 -6.55 -0.24
CA TYR A 56 -7.77 -7.36 0.83
C TYR A 56 -9.11 -7.91 0.34
N THR A 57 -9.13 -9.18 -0.06
CA THR A 57 -10.35 -9.78 -0.59
C THR A 57 -11.32 -10.07 0.54
N GLU A 58 -12.61 -10.16 0.23
CA GLU A 58 -13.63 -10.56 1.21
C GLU A 58 -13.32 -11.95 1.81
N GLU A 59 -12.67 -12.83 1.05
CA GLU A 59 -12.24 -14.14 1.54
C GLU A 59 -11.06 -14.05 2.52
N ASP A 60 -10.07 -13.21 2.25
CA ASP A 60 -8.97 -12.95 3.20
C ASP A 60 -9.53 -12.41 4.52
N ARG A 61 -10.49 -11.48 4.44
CA ARG A 61 -11.22 -10.95 5.60
C ARG A 61 -11.92 -12.04 6.39
N ARG A 62 -12.68 -12.89 5.71
CA ARG A 62 -13.45 -13.97 6.33
C ARG A 62 -12.54 -14.99 7.01
N LEU A 63 -11.38 -15.29 6.44
CA LEU A 63 -10.40 -16.21 7.03
C LEU A 63 -9.72 -15.62 8.26
N ASP A 64 -9.38 -14.33 8.23
CA ASP A 64 -8.83 -13.62 9.39
C ASP A 64 -9.88 -13.53 10.51
N ASP A 65 -11.14 -13.19 10.22
CA ASP A 65 -12.21 -13.15 11.22
C ASP A 65 -12.43 -14.53 11.89
N GLN A 66 -12.37 -15.62 11.12
CA GLN A 66 -12.44 -16.97 11.68
C GLN A 66 -11.22 -17.31 12.55
N THR A 67 -10.03 -16.85 12.16
CA THR A 67 -8.80 -17.07 12.91
C THR A 67 -8.82 -16.29 14.22
N ILE A 68 -9.19 -15.01 14.17
CA ILE A 68 -9.34 -14.13 15.35
C ILE A 68 -10.38 -14.71 16.31
N SER A 69 -11.55 -15.11 15.80
CA SER A 69 -12.62 -15.71 16.61
C SER A 69 -12.17 -17.01 17.30
N ARG A 70 -11.40 -17.85 16.61
CA ARG A 70 -10.80 -19.07 17.19
C ARG A 70 -9.79 -18.74 18.28
N LEU A 71 -8.85 -17.84 18.01
CA LEU A 71 -7.84 -17.41 18.98
C LEU A 71 -8.48 -16.85 20.25
N LEU A 72 -9.47 -15.96 20.10
CA LEU A 72 -10.21 -15.39 21.24
C LEU A 72 -11.00 -16.45 22.02
N ALA A 73 -11.55 -17.47 21.34
CA ALA A 73 -12.23 -18.57 21.99
C ALA A 73 -11.27 -19.50 22.75
N GLU A 74 -10.06 -19.72 22.22
CA GLU A 74 -9.01 -20.52 22.86
C GLU A 74 -8.35 -19.78 24.05
N GLU A 75 -8.29 -18.45 24.00
CA GLU A 75 -7.80 -17.62 25.11
C GLU A 75 -8.76 -17.56 26.31
N GLY A 76 -10.02 -18.00 26.15
CA GLY A 76 -10.99 -18.13 27.24
C GLY A 76 -10.83 -19.38 28.13
N GLU A 77 -9.95 -20.33 27.77
CA GLU A 77 -9.79 -21.62 28.48
C GLU A 77 -8.36 -21.82 29.03
N LYS A 78 -7.73 -20.74 29.51
CA LYS A 78 -6.47 -20.83 30.27
C LYS A 78 -6.44 -19.92 31.50
N ASP A 79 -7.53 -19.86 32.25
CA ASP A 79 -7.51 -19.40 33.64
C ASP A 79 -8.48 -20.27 34.46
N ALA A 80 -8.05 -21.51 34.74
CA ALA A 80 -8.63 -22.38 35.77
C ALA A 80 -7.79 -22.31 37.05
#